data_AF-A0A7Y2D7H0-F1
#
_entry.id   AF-A0A7Y2D7H0-F1
#
_cell.length_a   1.000
_cell.length_b   1.000
_cell.length_c   1.000
_cell.angle_alpha   90.00
_cell.angle_beta   90.00
_cell.angle_gamma   90.00
#
_symmetry.space_group_name_H-M   'P 1'
#
loop_
_entity.id
_entity.type
_entity.pdbx_description
1 polymer ?
#
loop_
_entity_poly.entity_id
_entity_poly.type
_entity_poly.pdbx_seq_one_letter_code
_entity_poly.pdbx_strand_id
1 'polypeptide(L)'
;MSEQNTAKDLDNLSKLSYFYYVSEAISALIFAAVIGGVFVGRLLYYFGAVKLMLAFASGGMVDAAVTMNDELQLNSVLLPASVMLGSVAGIIGLYGVISGYYYIRFVRERKHYVYCMVLSGLTATSFPIGTIVGILSILILMKEDVRDIFNAGSEREIAPLDDKRLGTVGRYFTFYGSVSFFLSLLAVPFIISAYILFAGDFDKAIVVRDSNIPLNYLLTSISVLIFGLSLSLCTLLAGSLLKRRKGFVFIIIVSAFLSLFPPFGTILGIWTIFLLFSDPGRASFRNNE
;
A
#
# COMPACT_ATOMS: atom_id res chain seq x y z
N MET A 1 20.63 -12.35 37.25
CA MET A 1 20.89 -11.15 36.41
C MET A 1 20.04 -11.12 35.14
N SER A 2 19.72 -12.27 34.52
CA SER A 2 18.80 -12.34 33.37
C SER A 2 17.39 -11.83 33.71
N GLU A 3 16.80 -12.29 34.82
CA GLU A 3 15.40 -11.98 35.17
C GLU A 3 15.12 -10.48 35.35
N GLN A 4 16.06 -9.74 35.95
CA GLN A 4 15.96 -8.29 36.13
C GLN A 4 16.08 -7.53 34.79
N ASN A 5 16.90 -8.03 33.87
CA ASN A 5 17.02 -7.46 32.52
C ASN A 5 15.76 -7.73 31.69
N THR A 6 15.17 -8.93 31.81
CA THR A 6 13.91 -9.29 31.15
C THR A 6 12.77 -8.38 31.59
N ALA A 7 12.62 -8.13 32.91
CA ALA A 7 11.61 -7.23 33.44
C ALA A 7 11.75 -5.80 32.89
N LYS A 8 13.00 -5.30 32.78
CA LYS A 8 13.29 -3.98 32.21
C LYS A 8 12.98 -3.91 30.72
N ASP A 9 13.27 -4.97 29.96
CA ASP A 9 12.96 -5.04 28.53
C ASP A 9 11.46 -5.13 28.25
N LEU A 10 10.70 -5.80 29.12
CA LEU A 10 9.23 -5.81 29.09
C LEU A 10 8.64 -4.40 29.30
N ASP A 11 9.18 -3.64 30.25
CA ASP A 11 8.78 -2.24 30.47
C ASP A 11 9.12 -1.35 29.26
N ASN A 12 10.30 -1.53 28.67
CA ASN A 12 10.70 -0.84 27.44
C ASN A 12 9.77 -1.16 26.26
N LEU A 13 9.34 -2.42 26.11
CA LEU A 13 8.36 -2.84 25.09
C LEU A 13 7.00 -2.17 25.30
N SER A 14 6.55 -2.03 26.55
CA SER A 14 5.32 -1.32 26.88
C SER A 14 5.41 0.15 26.45
N LYS A 15 6.51 0.83 26.79
CA LYS A 15 6.78 2.22 26.39
C LYS A 15 6.82 2.38 24.87
N LEU A 16 7.45 1.44 24.15
CA LEU A 16 7.50 1.46 22.69
C LEU A 16 6.09 1.33 22.07
N SER A 17 5.24 0.48 22.64
CA SER A 17 3.83 0.36 22.23
C SER A 17 3.07 1.69 22.35
N TYR A 18 3.35 2.50 23.37
CA TYR A 18 2.74 3.83 23.50
C TYR A 18 3.22 4.79 22.40
N PHE A 19 4.51 4.78 22.05
CA PHE A 19 5.03 5.61 20.97
C PHE A 19 4.41 5.26 19.61
N TYR A 20 4.26 3.97 19.30
CA TYR A 20 3.54 3.54 18.09
C TYR A 20 2.09 4.01 18.10
N TYR A 21 1.38 3.89 19.22
CA TYR A 21 0.00 4.34 19.32
C TYR A 21 -0.15 5.84 19.03
N VAL A 22 0.72 6.66 19.59
CA VAL A 22 0.72 8.12 19.35
C VAL A 22 1.08 8.43 17.90
N SER A 23 2.13 7.79 17.36
CA SER A 23 2.56 7.99 15.98
C SER A 23 1.45 7.61 14.98
N GLU A 24 0.80 6.47 15.17
CA GLU A 24 -0.29 6.02 14.30
C GLU A 24 -1.54 6.89 14.45
N ALA A 25 -1.85 7.40 15.64
CA ALA A 25 -2.94 8.35 15.84
C ALA A 25 -2.70 9.66 15.08
N ILE A 26 -1.47 10.18 15.10
CA ILE A 26 -1.08 11.38 14.33
C ILE A 26 -1.18 11.10 12.83
N SER A 27 -0.65 9.97 12.36
CA SER A 27 -0.79 9.55 10.96
C SER A 27 -2.25 9.46 10.55
N ALA A 28 -3.10 8.80 11.34
CA ALA A 28 -4.54 8.68 11.10
C ALA A 28 -5.22 10.06 10.98
N LEU A 29 -4.85 11.00 11.84
CA LEU A 29 -5.39 12.36 11.83
C LEU A 29 -4.97 13.13 10.58
N ILE A 30 -3.69 13.04 10.18
CA ILE A 30 -3.20 13.62 8.92
C ILE A 30 -3.94 13.01 7.73
N PHE A 31 -4.13 11.69 7.70
CA PHE A 31 -4.86 11.02 6.64
C PHE A 31 -6.34 11.40 6.60
N ALA A 32 -6.99 11.53 7.75
CA ALA A 32 -8.36 12.04 7.82
C ALA A 32 -8.47 13.46 7.26
N ALA A 33 -7.49 14.33 7.52
CA ALA A 33 -7.43 15.66 6.95
C ALA A 33 -7.21 15.64 5.42
N VAL A 34 -6.32 14.78 4.91
CA VAL A 34 -6.06 14.63 3.47
C VAL A 34 -7.29 14.08 2.74
N ILE A 35 -7.91 13.02 3.26
CA ILE A 35 -9.13 12.44 2.70
C ILE A 35 -10.27 13.47 2.73
N GLY A 36 -10.43 14.18 3.84
CA GLY A 36 -11.39 15.27 3.97
C GLY A 36 -11.15 16.37 2.94
N GLY A 37 -9.90 16.79 2.76
CA GLY A 37 -9.51 17.79 1.75
C GLY A 37 -9.79 17.35 0.32
N VAL A 38 -9.44 16.10 -0.03
CA VAL A 38 -9.73 15.53 -1.36
C VAL A 38 -11.24 15.45 -1.58
N PHE A 39 -12.01 15.04 -0.57
CA PHE A 39 -13.48 14.93 -0.67
C PHE A 39 -14.14 16.30 -0.81
N VAL A 40 -13.75 17.28 0.02
CA VAL A 40 -14.24 18.66 -0.04
C VAL A 40 -13.88 19.32 -1.36
N GLY A 41 -12.64 19.14 -1.84
CA GLY A 41 -12.20 19.63 -3.15
C GLY A 41 -13.04 19.04 -4.29
N ARG A 42 -13.37 17.76 -4.22
CA ARG A 42 -14.27 17.10 -5.19
C ARG A 42 -15.69 17.67 -5.14
N LEU A 43 -16.20 17.90 -3.94
CA LEU A 43 -17.53 18.46 -3.72
C LEU A 43 -17.62 19.86 -4.34
N LEU A 44 -16.63 20.73 -4.06
CA LEU A 44 -16.51 22.06 -4.64
C LEU A 44 -16.39 22.02 -6.17
N TYR A 45 -15.65 21.07 -6.72
CA TYR A 45 -15.58 20.86 -8.17
C TYR A 45 -16.93 20.52 -8.79
N TYR A 46 -17.69 19.59 -8.19
CA TYR A 46 -19.04 19.28 -8.65
C TYR A 46 -19.96 20.50 -8.56
N PHE A 47 -19.89 21.28 -7.47
CA PHE A 47 -20.65 22.53 -7.34
C PHE A 47 -20.25 23.57 -8.40
N GLY A 48 -18.97 23.68 -8.74
CA GLY A 48 -18.48 24.54 -9.83
C GLY A 48 -19.02 24.10 -11.19
N ALA A 49 -18.99 22.80 -11.49
CA ALA A 49 -19.54 22.24 -12.72
C ALA A 49 -21.06 22.46 -12.84
N VAL A 50 -21.80 22.37 -11.73
CA VAL A 50 -23.24 22.67 -11.70
C VAL A 50 -23.52 24.16 -11.92
N LYS A 51 -22.73 25.06 -11.31
CA LYS A 51 -22.83 26.51 -11.57
C LYS A 51 -22.57 26.85 -13.04
N LEU A 52 -21.60 26.18 -13.67
CA LEU A 52 -21.32 26.31 -15.10
C LEU A 52 -22.55 25.91 -15.93
N MET A 53 -23.15 24.74 -15.68
CA MET A 53 -24.35 24.30 -16.40
C MET A 53 -25.54 25.26 -16.22
N LEU A 54 -25.72 25.81 -15.02
CA LEU A 54 -26.76 26.79 -14.73
C LEU A 54 -26.54 28.13 -15.47
N ALA A 55 -25.28 28.57 -15.59
CA ALA A 55 -24.93 29.78 -16.36
C ALA A 55 -25.15 29.60 -17.87
N PHE A 56 -24.87 28.40 -18.41
CA PHE A 56 -25.23 28.05 -19.78
C PHE A 56 -26.75 28.05 -20.00
N ALA A 57 -27.51 27.52 -19.03
CA ALA A 57 -28.97 27.50 -19.11
C ALA A 57 -29.62 28.90 -19.03
N SER A 58 -28.94 29.89 -18.43
CA SER A 58 -29.47 31.25 -18.26
C SER A 58 -29.11 32.24 -19.38
N GLY A 59 -28.36 31.81 -20.41
CA GLY A 59 -28.06 32.63 -21.59
C GLY A 59 -26.99 33.73 -21.39
N GLY A 60 -26.28 33.74 -20.24
CA GLY A 60 -25.19 34.68 -19.96
C GLY A 60 -23.88 34.30 -20.65
N MET A 61 -23.84 34.35 -21.98
CA MET A 61 -22.75 33.72 -22.77
C MET A 61 -21.47 34.53 -22.95
N VAL A 62 -21.44 35.84 -22.69
CA VAL A 62 -20.31 36.70 -23.14
C VAL A 62 -19.32 37.07 -22.04
N ASP A 63 -19.79 37.39 -20.82
CA ASP A 63 -18.89 37.83 -19.73
C ASP A 63 -18.31 36.67 -18.89
N ALA A 64 -19.00 35.52 -18.85
CA ALA A 64 -18.53 34.33 -18.11
C ALA A 64 -17.45 33.55 -18.86
N ALA A 65 -17.41 33.64 -20.19
CA ALA A 65 -16.48 32.86 -21.02
C ALA A 65 -15.02 33.37 -20.94
N VAL A 66 -14.82 34.68 -20.71
CA VAL A 66 -13.49 35.31 -20.70
C VAL A 66 -12.75 35.09 -19.37
N THR A 67 -13.46 35.07 -18.24
CA THR A 67 -12.86 34.79 -16.92
C THR A 67 -12.64 33.30 -16.65
N MET A 68 -13.30 32.41 -17.40
CA MET A 68 -13.18 30.96 -17.22
C MET A 68 -11.96 30.32 -17.87
N ASN A 69 -11.33 30.95 -18.86
CA ASN A 69 -10.29 30.26 -19.63
C ASN A 69 -9.01 30.02 -18.82
N ASP A 70 -8.59 30.97 -17.97
CA ASP A 70 -7.33 30.84 -17.19
C ASP A 70 -7.49 29.95 -15.94
N GLU A 71 -8.64 29.98 -15.24
CA GLU A 71 -8.87 29.09 -14.09
C GLU A 71 -9.23 27.65 -14.49
N LEU A 72 -9.85 27.44 -15.67
CA LEU A 72 -10.23 26.11 -16.13
C LEU A 72 -9.02 25.27 -16.55
N GLN A 73 -7.95 25.88 -17.07
CA GLN A 73 -6.72 25.16 -17.44
C GLN A 73 -6.03 24.56 -16.21
N LEU A 74 -5.80 25.38 -15.17
CA LEU A 74 -5.15 24.93 -13.94
C LEU A 74 -5.99 23.84 -13.24
N ASN A 75 -7.31 24.01 -13.23
CA ASN A 75 -8.22 23.05 -12.59
C ASN A 75 -8.38 21.74 -13.38
N SER A 76 -8.28 21.74 -14.71
CA SER A 76 -8.51 20.53 -15.52
C SER A 76 -7.44 19.45 -15.34
N VAL A 77 -6.22 19.81 -14.90
CA VAL A 77 -5.08 18.88 -14.77
C VAL A 77 -4.71 18.62 -13.32
N LEU A 78 -4.68 19.66 -12.48
CA LEU A 78 -4.36 19.47 -11.06
C LEU A 78 -5.43 18.69 -10.33
N LEU A 79 -6.71 18.81 -10.69
CA LEU A 79 -7.77 18.04 -10.01
C LEU A 79 -7.66 16.53 -10.23
N PRO A 80 -7.60 15.99 -11.47
CA PRO A 80 -7.51 14.54 -11.65
C PRO A 80 -6.21 13.98 -11.07
N ALA A 81 -5.08 14.69 -11.21
CA ALA A 81 -3.80 14.28 -10.64
C ALA A 81 -3.83 14.27 -9.11
N SER A 82 -4.37 15.31 -8.46
CA SER A 82 -4.51 15.36 -7.00
C SER A 82 -5.51 14.33 -6.47
N VAL A 83 -6.54 13.98 -7.24
CA VAL A 83 -7.49 12.91 -6.89
C VAL A 83 -6.83 11.53 -6.98
N MET A 84 -6.02 11.26 -8.01
CA MET A 84 -5.28 10.00 -8.08
C MET A 84 -4.25 9.90 -6.96
N LEU A 85 -3.45 10.94 -6.76
CA LEU A 85 -2.41 10.97 -5.72
C LEU A 85 -3.02 10.91 -4.32
N GLY A 86 -4.12 11.62 -4.09
CA GLY A 86 -4.87 11.62 -2.83
C GLY A 86 -5.56 10.29 -2.55
N SER A 87 -6.08 9.59 -3.56
CA SER A 87 -6.69 8.28 -3.38
C SER A 87 -5.66 7.20 -3.07
N VAL A 88 -4.52 7.19 -3.78
CA VAL A 88 -3.39 6.29 -3.48
C VAL A 88 -2.83 6.56 -2.09
N ALA A 89 -2.56 7.82 -1.75
CA ALA A 89 -2.10 8.21 -0.42
C ALA A 89 -3.12 7.82 0.66
N GLY A 90 -4.42 8.01 0.41
CA GLY A 90 -5.49 7.61 1.34
C GLY A 90 -5.53 6.10 1.59
N ILE A 91 -5.36 5.28 0.56
CA ILE A 91 -5.31 3.81 0.69
C ILE A 91 -4.07 3.38 1.50
N ILE A 92 -2.89 3.93 1.19
CA ILE A 92 -1.65 3.65 1.92
C ILE A 92 -1.79 4.08 3.39
N GLY A 93 -2.43 5.22 3.64
CA GLY A 93 -2.65 5.73 4.99
C GLY A 93 -3.59 4.88 5.84
N LEU A 94 -4.75 4.52 5.28
CA LEU A 94 -5.68 3.60 5.93
C LEU A 94 -5.01 2.27 6.26
N TYR A 95 -4.15 1.78 5.36
CA TYR A 95 -3.34 0.59 5.63
C TYR A 95 -2.36 0.77 6.78
N GLY A 96 -1.64 1.90 6.83
CA GLY A 96 -0.75 2.24 7.94
C GLY A 96 -1.49 2.15 9.28
N VAL A 97 -2.67 2.77 9.37
CA VAL A 97 -3.48 2.77 10.60
C VAL A 97 -3.93 1.36 10.99
N ILE A 98 -4.44 0.57 10.03
CA ILE A 98 -4.92 -0.79 10.30
C ILE A 98 -3.76 -1.70 10.72
N SER A 99 -2.65 -1.67 9.98
CA SER A 99 -1.47 -2.49 10.28
C SER A 99 -0.81 -2.09 11.60
N GLY A 100 -0.72 -0.80 11.90
CA GLY A 100 -0.24 -0.26 13.19
C GLY A 100 -1.11 -0.72 14.36
N TYR A 101 -2.44 -0.75 14.19
CA TYR A 101 -3.35 -1.30 15.20
C TYR A 101 -3.07 -2.78 15.50
N TYR A 102 -2.96 -3.62 14.46
CA TYR A 102 -2.65 -5.04 14.63
C TYR A 102 -1.26 -5.26 15.23
N TYR A 103 -0.28 -4.45 14.86
CA TYR A 103 1.06 -4.49 15.43
C TYR A 103 1.05 -4.26 16.93
N ILE A 104 0.38 -3.20 17.41
CA ILE A 104 0.28 -2.93 18.84
C ILE A 104 -0.38 -4.10 19.57
N ARG A 105 -1.45 -4.66 18.99
CA ARG A 105 -2.15 -5.81 19.55
C ARG A 105 -1.24 -7.03 19.65
N PHE A 106 -0.55 -7.41 18.57
CA PHE A 106 0.32 -8.58 18.55
C PHE A 106 1.58 -8.42 19.41
N VAL A 107 2.13 -7.20 19.51
CA VAL A 107 3.23 -6.91 20.43
C VAL A 107 2.80 -7.07 21.89
N ARG A 108 1.56 -6.66 22.24
CA ARG A 108 1.00 -6.82 23.60
C ARG A 108 0.68 -8.27 23.93
N GLU A 109 0.09 -8.98 22.98
CA GLU A 109 -0.24 -10.41 23.12
C GLU A 109 1.01 -11.32 23.03
N ARG A 110 2.18 -10.75 22.67
CA ARG A 110 3.45 -11.49 22.46
C ARG A 110 3.31 -12.59 21.40
N LYS A 111 2.55 -12.30 20.34
CA LYS A 111 2.29 -13.22 19.23
C LYS A 111 2.90 -12.72 17.93
N HIS A 112 3.15 -13.65 17.01
CA HIS A 112 3.58 -13.35 15.63
C HIS A 112 4.86 -12.49 15.51
N TYR A 113 5.96 -12.91 16.13
CA TYR A 113 7.26 -12.22 16.11
C TYR A 113 7.66 -11.65 14.73
N VAL A 114 7.55 -12.49 13.69
CA VAL A 114 7.97 -12.15 12.33
C VAL A 114 7.12 -11.04 11.74
N TYR A 115 5.81 -11.03 12.02
CA TYR A 115 4.94 -9.94 11.57
C TYR A 115 5.37 -8.62 12.19
N CYS A 116 5.62 -8.61 13.50
CA CYS A 116 6.11 -7.43 14.20
C CYS A 116 7.46 -6.96 13.63
N MET A 117 8.37 -7.89 13.30
CA MET A 117 9.67 -7.56 12.75
C MET A 117 9.59 -6.98 11.33
N VAL A 118 8.76 -7.56 10.47
CA VAL A 118 8.53 -7.04 9.11
C VAL A 118 7.85 -5.68 9.15
N LEU A 119 6.83 -5.51 9.99
CA LEU A 119 6.15 -4.21 10.07
C LEU A 119 7.10 -3.14 10.63
N SER A 120 7.98 -3.48 11.57
CA SER A 120 9.02 -2.56 12.06
C SER A 120 9.96 -2.11 10.94
N GLY A 121 10.32 -3.02 10.03
CA GLY A 121 11.09 -2.68 8.82
C GLY A 121 10.32 -1.79 7.85
N LEU A 122 9.03 -2.05 7.67
CA LEU A 122 8.15 -1.20 6.86
C LEU A 122 8.02 0.20 7.47
N THR A 123 7.76 0.30 8.77
CA THR A 123 7.69 1.59 9.49
C THR A 123 9.02 2.33 9.39
N ALA A 124 10.16 1.62 9.35
CA ALA A 124 11.47 2.25 9.22
C ALA A 124 11.67 3.02 7.90
N THR A 125 10.89 2.68 6.85
CA THR A 125 10.93 3.39 5.56
C THR A 125 10.24 4.76 5.59
N SER A 126 9.43 5.03 6.61
CA SER A 126 8.72 6.29 6.78
C SER A 126 9.57 7.32 7.53
N PHE A 127 10.10 8.32 6.84
CA PHE A 127 10.93 9.38 7.44
C PHE A 127 10.08 10.57 7.94
N PRO A 128 10.41 11.24 9.08
CA PRO A 128 11.53 10.98 9.99
C PRO A 128 11.21 10.08 11.19
N ILE A 129 9.97 10.16 11.72
CA ILE A 129 9.61 9.49 12.98
C ILE A 129 9.57 7.96 12.82
N GLY A 130 9.05 7.48 11.69
CA GLY A 130 8.93 6.05 11.42
C GLY A 130 10.28 5.34 11.37
N THR A 131 11.33 5.98 10.85
CA THR A 131 12.70 5.44 10.84
C THR A 131 13.22 5.16 12.25
N ILE A 132 13.11 6.13 13.16
CA ILE A 132 13.58 5.98 14.55
C ILE A 132 12.78 4.85 15.24
N VAL A 133 11.46 4.92 15.11
CA VAL A 133 10.53 3.99 15.76
C VAL A 133 10.66 2.57 15.20
N GLY A 134 10.89 2.42 13.90
CA GLY A 134 11.12 1.16 13.21
C GLY A 134 12.46 0.52 13.59
N ILE A 135 13.56 1.29 13.58
CA ILE A 135 14.89 0.79 13.96
C ILE A 135 14.91 0.36 15.43
N LEU A 136 14.32 1.16 16.34
CA LEU A 136 14.23 0.79 17.76
C LEU A 136 13.44 -0.50 17.95
N SER A 137 12.32 -0.68 17.23
CA SER A 137 11.59 -1.95 17.27
C SER A 137 12.42 -3.12 16.78
N ILE A 138 13.14 -2.97 15.65
CA ILE A 138 14.01 -4.03 15.13
C ILE A 138 15.07 -4.39 16.17
N LEU A 139 15.76 -3.41 16.76
CA LEU A 139 16.79 -3.65 17.78
C LEU A 139 16.24 -4.38 19.01
N ILE A 140 15.05 -3.99 19.49
CA ILE A 140 14.39 -4.64 20.64
C ILE A 140 13.95 -6.06 20.28
N LEU A 141 13.36 -6.26 19.09
CA LEU A 141 12.92 -7.57 18.63
C LEU A 141 14.11 -8.50 18.36
N MET A 142 15.28 -7.99 18.00
CA MET A 142 16.48 -8.82 17.77
C MET A 142 17.09 -9.39 19.05
N LYS A 143 16.70 -8.92 20.25
CA LYS A 143 17.16 -9.52 21.51
C LYS A 143 16.64 -10.95 21.65
N GLU A 144 17.55 -11.87 21.99
CA GLU A 144 17.24 -13.30 22.15
C GLU A 144 16.14 -13.54 23.20
N ASP A 145 16.23 -12.88 24.35
CA ASP A 145 15.21 -12.96 25.42
C ASP A 145 13.80 -12.60 24.94
N VAL A 146 13.68 -11.56 24.10
CA VAL A 146 12.38 -11.13 23.55
C VAL A 146 11.89 -12.14 22.52
N ARG A 147 12.79 -12.64 21.67
CA ARG A 147 12.47 -13.64 20.67
C ARG A 147 11.95 -14.93 21.31
N ASP A 148 12.55 -15.37 22.41
CA ASP A 148 12.13 -16.58 23.12
C ASP A 148 10.73 -16.44 23.72
N ILE A 149 10.39 -15.27 24.27
CA ILE A 149 9.04 -14.98 24.78
C ILE A 149 8.00 -15.08 23.67
N PHE A 150 8.29 -14.54 22.47
CA PHE A 150 7.36 -14.65 21.35
C PHE A 150 7.29 -16.07 20.79
N ASN A 151 8.41 -16.80 20.74
CA ASN A 151 8.46 -18.19 20.27
C ASN A 151 7.59 -19.09 21.17
N ALA A 152 7.73 -18.96 22.50
CA ALA A 152 6.94 -19.68 23.48
C ALA A 152 5.43 -19.43 23.35
N GLY A 153 5.03 -18.21 22.93
CA GLY A 153 3.65 -17.88 22.58
C GLY A 153 3.19 -18.51 21.26
N SER A 154 4.09 -18.60 20.27
CA SER A 154 3.78 -19.09 18.92
C SER A 154 3.68 -20.61 18.80
N GLU A 155 4.49 -21.37 19.55
CA GLU A 155 4.49 -22.84 19.53
C GLU A 155 3.14 -23.45 19.92
N ARG A 156 2.34 -22.72 20.71
CA ARG A 156 1.01 -23.18 21.14
C ARG A 156 -0.06 -23.11 20.04
N GLU A 157 0.20 -22.42 18.93
CA GLU A 157 -0.82 -22.13 17.90
C GLU A 157 -0.53 -22.78 16.54
N ILE A 158 0.71 -23.21 16.28
CA ILE A 158 1.10 -23.71 14.95
C ILE A 158 0.92 -25.23 14.90
N ALA A 159 -0.26 -25.66 14.45
CA ALA A 159 -0.47 -27.04 13.99
C ALA A 159 0.57 -27.40 12.89
N PRO A 160 1.03 -28.66 12.82
CA PRO A 160 2.04 -29.10 11.86
C PRO A 160 1.67 -28.65 10.45
N LEU A 161 2.63 -28.04 9.76
CA LEU A 161 2.42 -27.47 8.45
C LEU A 161 2.30 -28.59 7.41
N ASP A 162 1.06 -29.02 7.15
CA ASP A 162 0.74 -29.99 6.11
C ASP A 162 1.10 -29.42 4.72
N ASP A 163 1.69 -30.24 3.85
CA ASP A 163 2.02 -29.92 2.46
C ASP A 163 0.83 -29.31 1.70
N LYS A 164 -0.39 -29.72 2.07
CA LYS A 164 -1.64 -29.16 1.52
C LYS A 164 -1.80 -27.66 1.80
N ARG A 165 -1.32 -27.15 2.94
CA ARG A 165 -1.41 -25.73 3.29
C ARG A 165 -0.51 -24.89 2.40
N LEU A 166 0.73 -25.31 2.16
CA LEU A 166 1.67 -24.61 1.25
C LEU A 166 1.10 -24.51 -0.17
N GLY A 167 0.57 -25.63 -0.69
CA GLY A 167 -0.06 -25.65 -2.01
C GLY A 167 -1.30 -24.76 -2.10
N THR A 168 -2.01 -24.56 -0.98
CA THR A 168 -3.17 -23.68 -0.90
C THR A 168 -2.76 -22.20 -0.91
N VAL A 169 -1.72 -21.82 -0.17
CA VAL A 169 -1.14 -20.45 -0.23
C VAL A 169 -0.67 -20.11 -1.64
N GLY A 170 0.04 -21.03 -2.30
CA GLY A 170 0.49 -20.83 -3.68
C GLY A 170 -0.65 -20.64 -4.68
N ARG A 171 -1.80 -21.28 -4.46
CA ARG A 171 -3.02 -21.05 -5.26
C ARG A 171 -3.58 -19.65 -5.05
N TYR A 172 -3.60 -19.15 -3.81
CA TYR A 172 -4.04 -17.78 -3.54
C TYR A 172 -3.12 -16.72 -4.14
N PHE A 173 -1.79 -16.92 -4.15
CA PHE A 173 -0.86 -16.01 -4.84
C PHE A 173 -1.11 -15.97 -6.34
N THR A 174 -1.34 -17.14 -6.94
CA THR A 174 -1.66 -17.21 -8.38
C THR A 174 -2.98 -16.48 -8.67
N PHE A 175 -4.01 -16.70 -7.84
CA PHE A 175 -5.30 -16.05 -7.99
C PHE A 175 -5.20 -14.53 -7.84
N TYR A 176 -4.53 -14.05 -6.79
CA TYR A 176 -4.33 -12.63 -6.54
C TYR A 176 -3.52 -11.96 -7.66
N GLY A 177 -2.44 -12.60 -8.13
CA GLY A 177 -1.64 -12.12 -9.25
C GLY A 177 -2.46 -11.97 -10.54
N SER A 178 -3.32 -12.94 -10.84
CA SER A 178 -4.24 -12.86 -11.98
C SER A 178 -5.27 -11.74 -11.83
N VAL A 179 -5.90 -11.58 -10.67
CA VAL A 179 -6.86 -10.48 -10.42
C VAL A 179 -6.16 -9.12 -10.56
N SER A 180 -4.95 -8.99 -10.01
CA SER A 180 -4.13 -7.77 -10.13
C SER A 180 -3.72 -7.49 -11.59
N PHE A 181 -3.45 -8.53 -12.38
CA PHE A 181 -3.20 -8.41 -13.83
C PHE A 181 -4.40 -7.77 -14.54
N PHE A 182 -5.59 -8.34 -14.35
CA PHE A 182 -6.82 -7.85 -14.97
C PHE A 182 -7.15 -6.43 -14.51
N LEU A 183 -6.94 -6.12 -13.23
CA LEU A 183 -7.15 -4.77 -12.71
C LEU A 183 -6.15 -3.78 -13.33
N SER A 184 -4.91 -4.19 -13.57
CA SER A 184 -3.91 -3.35 -14.26
C SER A 184 -4.30 -3.06 -15.71
N LEU A 185 -4.97 -4.00 -16.39
CA LEU A 185 -5.48 -3.77 -17.75
C LEU A 185 -6.59 -2.70 -17.81
N LEU A 186 -7.26 -2.38 -16.70
CA LEU A 186 -8.18 -1.24 -16.65
C LEU A 186 -7.48 0.12 -16.85
N ALA A 187 -6.14 0.18 -16.78
CA ALA A 187 -5.39 1.38 -17.14
C ALA A 187 -5.30 1.60 -18.67
N VAL A 188 -5.54 0.56 -19.50
CA VAL A 188 -5.42 0.65 -20.96
C VAL A 188 -6.39 1.65 -21.59
N PRO A 189 -7.70 1.70 -21.22
CA PRO A 189 -8.61 2.74 -21.70
C PRO A 189 -8.15 4.17 -21.41
N PHE A 190 -7.47 4.40 -20.28
CA PHE A 190 -6.91 5.71 -19.94
C PHE A 190 -5.71 6.07 -20.82
N ILE A 191 -4.88 5.09 -21.17
CA ILE A 191 -3.79 5.29 -22.14
C ILE A 191 -4.36 5.56 -23.54
N ILE A 192 -5.42 4.86 -23.94
CA ILE A 192 -6.10 5.09 -25.21
C ILE A 192 -6.72 6.49 -25.25
N SER A 193 -7.40 6.93 -24.18
CA SER A 193 -7.97 8.28 -24.12
C SER A 193 -6.88 9.35 -24.15
N ALA A 194 -5.78 9.14 -23.41
CA ALA A 194 -4.59 10.00 -23.43
C ALA A 194 -3.98 10.10 -24.84
N TYR A 195 -3.88 8.96 -25.53
CA TYR A 195 -3.35 8.89 -26.89
C TYR A 195 -4.27 9.58 -27.90
N ILE A 196 -5.59 9.41 -27.81
CA ILE A 196 -6.56 10.10 -28.67
C ILE A 196 -6.49 11.62 -28.44
N LEU A 197 -6.33 12.06 -27.19
CA LEU A 197 -6.08 13.47 -26.85
C LEU A 197 -4.75 13.98 -27.42
N PHE A 198 -3.74 13.13 -27.54
CA PHE A 198 -2.43 13.51 -28.08
C PHE A 198 -2.41 13.52 -29.62
N ALA A 199 -3.08 12.55 -30.26
CA ALA A 199 -3.09 12.34 -31.70
C ALA A 199 -4.24 13.07 -32.44
N GLY A 200 -5.27 13.51 -31.71
CA GLY A 200 -6.41 14.21 -32.26
C GLY A 200 -6.04 15.60 -32.77
N ASP A 201 -6.32 15.83 -34.05
CA ASP A 201 -6.26 17.15 -34.69
C ASP A 201 -7.41 18.02 -34.13
N PHE A 202 -7.14 18.69 -33.02
CA PHE A 202 -8.11 19.55 -32.31
C PHE A 202 -8.34 20.90 -33.00
N ASP A 203 -8.23 20.96 -34.34
CA ASP A 203 -8.52 22.16 -35.13
C ASP A 203 -9.95 22.70 -34.95
N LYS A 204 -10.82 21.99 -34.21
CA LYS A 204 -12.18 22.43 -33.85
C LYS A 204 -12.53 22.41 -32.36
N ALA A 205 -11.66 21.94 -31.46
CA ALA A 205 -11.94 22.00 -30.02
C ALA A 205 -11.09 23.10 -29.37
N ILE A 206 -11.71 24.27 -29.37
CA ILE A 206 -11.36 25.53 -28.74
C ILE A 206 -10.50 25.39 -27.46
N VAL A 207 -9.25 25.87 -27.60
CA VAL A 207 -8.51 26.72 -26.64
C VAL A 207 -8.26 26.15 -25.24
N VAL A 208 -7.52 25.06 -25.13
CA VAL A 208 -6.65 24.80 -23.95
C VAL A 208 -5.31 24.25 -24.43
N ARG A 209 -4.45 25.13 -24.96
CA ARG A 209 -3.17 24.77 -25.58
C ARG A 209 -2.01 24.95 -24.60
N ASP A 210 -2.03 24.25 -23.48
CA ASP A 210 -0.84 24.08 -22.67
C ASP A 210 -0.15 22.76 -23.06
N SER A 211 1.00 22.87 -23.71
CA SER A 211 1.64 21.79 -24.47
C SER A 211 2.07 20.55 -23.65
N ASN A 212 2.10 20.64 -22.33
CA ASN A 212 2.64 19.59 -21.44
C ASN A 212 1.56 18.69 -20.80
N ILE A 213 0.30 19.08 -20.86
CA ILE A 213 -0.81 18.37 -20.21
C ILE A 213 -1.00 16.93 -20.72
N PRO A 214 -1.11 16.68 -22.04
CA PRO A 214 -1.39 15.33 -22.54
C PRO A 214 -0.21 14.37 -22.29
N LEU A 215 1.03 14.87 -22.31
CA LEU A 215 2.23 14.07 -22.07
C LEU A 215 2.30 13.58 -20.62
N ASN A 216 2.03 14.44 -19.64
CA ASN A 216 2.05 14.06 -18.22
C ASN A 216 0.98 13.02 -17.90
N TYR A 217 -0.21 13.16 -18.48
CA TYR A 217 -1.30 12.21 -18.31
C TYR A 217 -0.99 10.84 -18.94
N LEU A 218 -0.39 10.84 -20.13
CA LEU A 218 0.09 9.64 -20.81
C LEU A 218 1.18 8.94 -19.99
N LEU A 219 2.21 9.68 -19.55
CA LEU A 219 3.32 9.14 -18.75
C LEU A 219 2.84 8.56 -17.42
N THR A 220 1.89 9.23 -16.75
CA THR A 220 1.31 8.74 -15.48
C THR A 220 0.53 7.44 -15.71
N SER A 221 -0.25 7.37 -16.79
CA SER A 221 -1.04 6.17 -17.09
C SER A 221 -0.16 4.98 -17.49
N ILE A 222 0.91 5.24 -18.25
CA ILE A 222 1.92 4.23 -18.62
C ILE A 222 2.67 3.74 -17.38
N SER A 223 3.09 4.63 -16.47
CA SER A 223 3.83 4.23 -15.27
C SER A 223 2.99 3.36 -14.34
N VAL A 224 1.71 3.70 -14.14
CA VAL A 224 0.75 2.89 -13.38
C VAL A 224 0.55 1.52 -14.03
N LEU A 225 0.40 1.45 -15.36
CA LEU A 225 0.27 0.18 -16.08
C LEU A 225 1.51 -0.71 -15.91
N ILE A 226 2.70 -0.16 -16.15
CA ILE A 226 3.97 -0.90 -16.03
C ILE A 226 4.17 -1.40 -14.61
N PHE A 227 3.92 -0.56 -13.61
CA PHE A 227 4.04 -0.93 -12.21
C PHE A 227 3.07 -2.05 -11.83
N GLY A 228 1.79 -1.92 -12.21
CA GLY A 228 0.76 -2.94 -11.95
C GLY A 228 1.07 -4.29 -12.62
N LEU A 229 1.48 -4.27 -13.89
CA LEU A 229 1.88 -5.47 -14.62
C LEU A 229 3.13 -6.13 -14.01
N SER A 230 4.13 -5.33 -13.61
CA SER A 230 5.34 -5.84 -12.98
C SER A 230 5.03 -6.54 -11.65
N LEU A 231 4.20 -5.93 -10.81
CA LEU A 231 3.77 -6.51 -9.53
C LEU A 231 2.96 -7.80 -9.74
N SER A 232 2.08 -7.80 -10.74
CA SER A 232 1.30 -8.99 -11.13
C SER A 232 2.20 -10.14 -11.60
N LEU A 233 3.20 -9.88 -12.44
CA LEU A 233 4.14 -10.91 -12.88
C LEU A 233 4.97 -11.45 -11.69
N CYS A 234 5.46 -10.57 -10.82
CA CYS A 234 6.19 -10.98 -9.62
C CYS A 234 5.35 -11.87 -8.70
N THR A 235 4.07 -11.56 -8.51
CA THR A 235 3.16 -12.38 -7.67
C THR A 235 2.84 -13.73 -8.29
N LEU A 236 2.61 -13.78 -9.60
CA LEU A 236 2.41 -15.05 -10.32
C LEU A 236 3.67 -15.94 -10.24
N LEU A 237 4.84 -15.34 -10.45
CA LEU A 237 6.12 -16.04 -10.31
C LEU A 237 6.33 -16.52 -8.88
N ALA A 238 6.08 -15.69 -7.86
CA ALA A 238 6.17 -16.09 -6.46
C ALA A 238 5.22 -17.25 -6.13
N GLY A 239 3.98 -17.23 -6.63
CA GLY A 239 3.04 -18.33 -6.47
C GLY A 239 3.52 -19.64 -7.12
N SER A 240 4.15 -19.56 -8.29
CA SER A 240 4.73 -20.72 -8.98
C SER A 240 5.97 -21.27 -8.28
N LEU A 241 6.83 -20.40 -7.75
CA LEU A 241 8.03 -20.75 -7.01
C LEU A 241 7.68 -21.36 -5.64
N LEU A 242 6.64 -20.85 -4.98
CA LEU A 242 6.12 -21.41 -3.74
C LEU A 242 5.61 -22.84 -3.92
N LYS A 243 4.96 -23.16 -5.05
CA LYS A 243 4.56 -24.54 -5.40
C LYS A 243 5.75 -25.46 -5.64
N ARG A 244 6.83 -24.93 -6.23
CA ARG A 244 8.06 -25.67 -6.53
C ARG A 244 9.05 -25.71 -5.35
N ARG A 245 8.75 -25.02 -4.24
CA ARG A 245 9.62 -24.89 -3.06
C ARG A 245 11.01 -24.32 -3.39
N LYS A 246 11.06 -23.35 -4.32
CA LYS A 246 12.31 -22.68 -4.74
C LYS A 246 12.24 -21.17 -4.51
N GLY A 247 13.40 -20.52 -4.39
CA GLY A 247 13.48 -19.06 -4.33
C GLY A 247 12.93 -18.44 -3.05
N PHE A 248 13.29 -19.00 -1.89
CA PHE A 248 12.84 -18.56 -0.56
C PHE A 248 12.92 -17.04 -0.37
N VAL A 249 14.08 -16.45 -0.65
CA VAL A 249 14.32 -15.00 -0.50
C VAL A 249 13.41 -14.19 -1.42
N PHE A 250 13.25 -14.60 -2.68
CA PHE A 250 12.38 -13.90 -3.63
C PHE A 250 10.92 -13.89 -3.14
N ILE A 251 10.41 -15.03 -2.63
CA ILE A 251 9.03 -15.11 -2.13
C ILE A 251 8.86 -14.22 -0.89
N ILE A 252 9.84 -14.15 0.01
CA ILE A 252 9.80 -13.23 1.15
C ILE A 252 9.72 -11.77 0.67
N ILE A 253 10.58 -11.38 -0.26
CA ILE A 253 10.59 -10.00 -0.79
C ILE A 253 9.24 -9.68 -1.44
N VAL A 254 8.74 -10.55 -2.32
CA VAL A 254 7.45 -10.33 -2.98
C VAL A 254 6.31 -10.29 -1.97
N SER A 255 6.32 -11.13 -0.94
CA SER A 255 5.31 -11.13 0.12
C SER A 255 5.37 -9.86 0.98
N ALA A 256 6.58 -9.35 1.25
CA ALA A 256 6.76 -8.08 1.95
C ALA A 256 6.24 -6.91 1.11
N PHE A 257 6.55 -6.87 -0.19
CA PHE A 257 5.95 -5.89 -1.09
C PHE A 257 4.43 -6.03 -1.17
N LEU A 258 3.90 -7.25 -1.27
CA LEU A 258 2.46 -7.50 -1.28
C LEU A 258 1.77 -7.03 -0.02
N SER A 259 2.49 -7.07 1.10
CA SER A 259 1.91 -6.63 2.36
C SER A 259 1.52 -5.15 2.35
N LEU A 260 2.17 -4.33 1.50
CA LEU A 260 1.88 -2.91 1.28
C LEU A 260 0.56 -2.65 0.51
N PHE A 261 -0.04 -3.68 -0.11
CA PHE A 261 -1.23 -3.54 -0.96
C PHE A 261 -2.49 -4.12 -0.28
N PRO A 262 -3.26 -3.31 0.47
CA PRO A 262 -4.50 -3.75 1.12
C PRO A 262 -5.65 -3.96 0.10
N PRO A 263 -6.71 -4.72 0.47
CA PRO A 263 -6.87 -5.48 1.71
C PRO A 263 -6.29 -6.90 1.63
N PHE A 264 -6.32 -7.53 0.45
CA PHE A 264 -5.96 -8.94 0.28
C PHE A 264 -4.45 -9.20 0.22
N GLY A 265 -3.67 -8.26 -0.35
CA GLY A 265 -2.22 -8.39 -0.47
C GLY A 265 -1.53 -8.42 0.89
N THR A 266 -2.01 -7.60 1.84
CA THR A 266 -1.62 -7.63 3.25
C THR A 266 -1.77 -9.00 3.89
N ILE A 267 -2.99 -9.56 3.85
CA ILE A 267 -3.29 -10.84 4.49
C ILE A 267 -2.42 -11.94 3.87
N LEU A 268 -2.32 -11.96 2.53
CA LEU A 268 -1.52 -12.96 1.81
C LEU A 268 -0.02 -12.81 2.09
N GLY A 269 0.49 -11.58 2.07
CA GLY A 269 1.89 -11.28 2.31
C GLY A 269 2.32 -11.70 3.71
N ILE A 270 1.59 -11.25 4.74
CA ILE A 270 1.87 -11.59 6.14
C ILE A 270 1.76 -13.09 6.37
N TRP A 271 0.67 -13.71 5.89
CA TRP A 271 0.46 -15.13 6.10
C TRP A 271 1.57 -15.95 5.45
N THR A 272 2.03 -15.55 4.26
CA THR A 272 3.13 -16.24 3.57
C THR A 272 4.45 -16.09 4.29
N ILE A 273 4.77 -14.88 4.77
CA ILE A 273 5.96 -14.66 5.59
C ILE A 273 5.90 -15.51 6.85
N PHE A 274 4.79 -15.50 7.58
CA PHE A 274 4.62 -16.30 8.78
C PHE A 274 4.84 -17.80 8.50
N LEU A 275 4.26 -18.27 7.39
CA LEU A 275 4.31 -19.68 6.99
C LEU A 275 5.71 -20.10 6.53
N LEU A 276 6.45 -19.20 5.85
CA LEU A 276 7.83 -19.43 5.43
C LEU A 276 8.84 -19.40 6.59
N PHE A 277 8.60 -18.58 7.61
CA PHE A 277 9.49 -18.49 8.76
C PHE A 277 9.26 -19.58 9.81
N SER A 278 8.16 -20.31 9.72
CA SER A 278 7.95 -21.51 10.55
C SER A 278 9.04 -22.56 10.27
N ASP A 279 9.47 -23.28 11.30
CA ASP A 279 10.45 -24.37 11.18
C ASP A 279 10.13 -25.39 10.07
N PRO A 280 8.88 -25.89 9.92
CA PRO A 280 8.55 -26.77 8.81
C PRO A 280 8.63 -26.06 7.46
N GLY A 281 8.28 -24.77 7.39
CA GLY A 281 8.44 -23.96 6.19
C GLY A 281 9.91 -23.87 5.76
N ARG A 282 10.81 -23.53 6.69
CA ARG A 282 12.26 -23.46 6.43
C ARG A 282 12.84 -24.81 6.03
N ALA A 283 12.48 -25.88 6.73
CA ALA A 283 12.96 -27.23 6.43
C ALA A 283 12.53 -27.69 5.02
N SER A 284 11.30 -27.37 4.62
CA SER A 284 10.75 -27.72 3.31
C SER A 284 11.50 -27.09 2.13
N PHE A 285 12.01 -25.86 2.30
CA PHE A 285 12.83 -25.19 1.29
C PHE A 285 14.28 -25.67 1.31
N ARG A 286 14.88 -25.90 2.49
CA ARG A 286 16.26 -26.38 2.62
C ARG A 286 16.50 -27.73 1.97
N ASN A 287 15.48 -28.59 1.93
CA ASN A 287 15.58 -29.92 1.31
C ASN A 287 15.48 -29.91 -0.23
N ASN A 288 15.19 -28.75 -0.85
CA ASN A 288 15.02 -28.60 -2.30
C ASN A 288 16.02 -27.62 -2.96
N GLU A 289 16.94 -27.05 -2.17
CA GLU A 289 18.11 -26.30 -2.63
C GLU A 289 19.25 -27.24 -3.01
#